data_AF-A0A2M8NID0-F1
#
_entry.id   AF-A0A2M8NID0-F1
#
_cell.length_a   1.000
_cell.length_b   1.000
_cell.length_c   1.000
_cell.angle_alpha   90.00
_cell.angle_beta   90.00
_cell.angle_gamma   90.00
#
_symmetry.space_group_name_H-M   'P 1'
#
loop_
_entity.id
_entity.type
_entity.pdbx_description
1 polymer ?
#
loop_
_entity_poly.entity_id
_entity_poly.type
_entity_poly.pdbx_seq_one_letter_code
_entity_poly.pdbx_strand_id
1 'polypeptide(L)'
;VIAQIEAADPEVILNTINGDSNVAFFAALQQAGIDAPVLSFSIAESDLVSIPIDDVVGNYAAWTYFQSLDTPENRAFVARFQARYGADRVVSSPMEAAYFGVKIWAQAVSDAGIFSPATIRTAILNHSYAAPQGVVYIDTSRHTWKTVRVGQIRPDGQFDIIWDSGDPIRPIPFPDSRTREQWNAFIRILYNRWGGWANPGGGSE
;
A
#
# COMPACT_ATOMS: atom_id res chain seq x y z
N VAL A 1 -22.05 9.01 -0.71
CA VAL A 1 -20.76 9.17 -1.40
C VAL A 1 -20.96 9.27 -2.91
N ILE A 2 -21.52 8.26 -3.58
CA ILE A 2 -21.75 8.29 -5.04
C ILE A 2 -22.49 9.55 -5.51
N ALA A 3 -23.64 9.89 -4.94
CA ALA A 3 -24.37 11.11 -5.28
C ALA A 3 -23.55 12.41 -5.08
N GLN A 4 -22.59 12.43 -4.14
CA GLN A 4 -21.69 13.58 -3.96
C GLN A 4 -20.59 13.61 -5.02
N ILE A 5 -20.14 12.44 -5.49
CA ILE A 5 -19.19 12.32 -6.61
C ILE A 5 -19.87 12.76 -7.90
N GLU A 6 -21.08 12.26 -8.20
CA GLU A 6 -21.86 12.69 -9.38
C GLU A 6 -22.08 14.20 -9.39
N ALA A 7 -22.47 14.78 -8.26
CA ALA A 7 -22.68 16.22 -8.15
C ALA A 7 -21.39 17.05 -8.29
N ALA A 8 -20.23 16.47 -7.98
CA ALA A 8 -18.93 17.13 -8.08
C ALA A 8 -18.30 17.03 -9.47
N ASP A 9 -18.77 16.09 -10.31
CA ASP A 9 -18.26 15.83 -11.67
C ASP A 9 -16.73 15.84 -11.77
N PRO A 10 -16.02 14.96 -11.01
CA PRO A 10 -14.58 15.05 -10.89
C PRO A 10 -13.86 14.51 -12.13
N GLU A 11 -12.74 15.14 -12.49
CA GLU A 11 -11.82 14.60 -13.52
C GLU A 11 -11.06 13.35 -13.03
N VAL A 12 -10.85 13.21 -11.72
CA VAL A 12 -10.14 12.09 -11.08
C VAL A 12 -10.71 11.85 -9.68
N ILE A 13 -10.80 10.57 -9.30
CA ILE A 13 -11.18 10.15 -7.94
C ILE A 13 -9.94 9.62 -7.21
N LEU A 14 -9.62 10.20 -6.05
CA LEU A 14 -8.61 9.67 -5.14
C LEU A 14 -9.28 8.78 -4.10
N ASN A 15 -8.99 7.48 -4.12
CA ASN A 15 -9.64 6.48 -3.28
C ASN A 15 -8.71 5.92 -2.20
N THR A 16 -9.11 6.09 -0.93
CA THR A 16 -8.40 5.56 0.24
C THR A 16 -9.25 4.57 1.05
N ILE A 17 -10.34 4.03 0.47
CA ILE A 17 -11.23 3.05 1.11
C ILE A 17 -10.55 1.68 1.11
N ASN A 18 -10.54 0.98 2.23
CA ASN A 18 -9.89 -0.33 2.38
C ASN A 18 -10.91 -1.46 2.56
N GLY A 19 -10.46 -2.70 2.29
CA GLY A 19 -11.25 -3.93 2.54
C GLY A 19 -12.50 -4.04 1.68
N ASP A 20 -13.50 -4.78 2.18
CA ASP A 20 -14.72 -5.11 1.43
C ASP A 20 -15.51 -3.87 0.96
N SER A 21 -15.42 -2.76 1.71
CA SER A 21 -16.03 -1.48 1.29
C SER A 21 -15.43 -0.93 0.00
N ASN A 22 -14.19 -1.29 -0.34
CA ASN A 22 -13.54 -0.87 -1.58
C ASN A 22 -14.18 -1.57 -2.79
N VAL A 23 -14.50 -2.86 -2.67
CA VAL A 23 -15.22 -3.64 -3.70
C VAL A 23 -16.59 -3.01 -3.97
N ALA A 24 -17.35 -2.74 -2.91
CA ALA A 24 -18.67 -2.12 -3.03
C ALA A 24 -18.60 -0.70 -3.64
N PHE A 25 -17.53 0.04 -3.38
CA PHE A 25 -17.33 1.38 -3.93
C PHE A 25 -17.15 1.35 -5.45
N PHE A 26 -16.28 0.49 -5.99
CA PHE A 26 -16.10 0.35 -7.43
C PHE A 26 -17.37 -0.12 -8.14
N ALA A 27 -18.07 -1.12 -7.58
CA ALA A 27 -19.35 -1.57 -8.12
C ALA A 27 -20.40 -0.44 -8.16
N ALA A 28 -20.41 0.43 -7.14
CA ALA A 28 -21.35 1.55 -7.07
C ALA A 28 -20.98 2.70 -8.04
N LEU A 29 -19.69 2.95 -8.30
CA LEU A 29 -19.26 3.87 -9.37
C LEU A 29 -19.74 3.38 -10.73
N GLN A 30 -19.55 2.08 -11.02
CA GLN A 30 -19.97 1.47 -12.28
C GLN A 30 -21.49 1.53 -12.47
N GLN A 31 -22.27 1.20 -11.43
CA GLN A 31 -23.74 1.29 -11.48
C GLN A 31 -24.26 2.70 -11.70
N ALA A 32 -23.52 3.72 -11.24
CA ALA A 32 -23.83 5.12 -11.45
C ALA A 32 -23.36 5.66 -12.82
N GLY A 33 -22.61 4.88 -13.59
CA GLY A 33 -22.03 5.32 -14.86
C GLY A 33 -20.99 6.43 -14.69
N ILE A 34 -20.25 6.42 -13.58
CA ILE A 34 -19.18 7.39 -13.32
C ILE A 34 -17.89 6.87 -13.95
N ASP A 35 -17.49 7.49 -15.06
CA ASP A 35 -16.31 7.08 -15.85
C ASP A 35 -15.00 7.77 -15.42
N ALA A 36 -15.04 8.61 -14.39
CA ALA A 36 -13.85 9.31 -13.90
C ALA A 36 -12.79 8.31 -13.40
N PRO A 37 -11.52 8.41 -13.86
CA PRO A 37 -10.46 7.49 -13.45
C PRO A 37 -10.23 7.54 -11.94
N VAL A 38 -10.11 6.37 -11.34
CA VAL A 38 -9.83 6.20 -9.92
C VAL A 38 -8.35 5.91 -9.72
N LEU A 39 -7.67 6.71 -8.89
CA LEU A 39 -6.38 6.37 -8.32
C LEU A 39 -6.59 5.87 -6.88
N SER A 40 -6.40 4.57 -6.68
CA SER A 40 -6.55 3.94 -5.38
C SER A 40 -5.21 3.73 -4.66
N PHE A 41 -5.20 3.94 -3.35
CA PHE A 41 -4.07 3.67 -2.46
C PHE A 41 -4.27 2.39 -1.62
N SER A 42 -5.24 1.56 -2.03
CA SER A 42 -5.79 0.49 -1.20
C SER A 42 -6.28 -0.73 -1.98
N ILE A 43 -6.26 -0.71 -3.32
CA ILE A 43 -6.55 -1.88 -4.16
C ILE A 43 -5.26 -2.56 -4.60
N ALA A 44 -5.14 -3.87 -4.38
CA ALA A 44 -3.99 -4.65 -4.82
C ALA A 44 -4.43 -5.90 -5.60
N GLU A 45 -3.47 -6.66 -6.12
CA GLU A 45 -3.70 -7.88 -6.89
C GLU A 45 -4.61 -8.86 -6.14
N SER A 46 -4.49 -8.93 -4.81
CA SER A 46 -5.33 -9.78 -3.96
C SER A 46 -6.81 -9.37 -3.94
N ASP A 47 -7.10 -8.08 -4.08
CA ASP A 47 -8.47 -7.55 -4.12
C ASP A 47 -9.10 -7.74 -5.49
N LEU A 48 -8.29 -7.61 -6.56
CA LEU A 48 -8.72 -7.81 -7.94
C LEU A 48 -9.19 -9.25 -8.24
N VAL A 49 -8.84 -10.22 -7.38
CA VAL A 49 -9.40 -11.59 -7.47
C VAL A 49 -10.89 -11.61 -7.11
N SER A 50 -11.36 -10.67 -6.29
CA SER A 50 -12.73 -10.63 -5.78
C SER A 50 -13.61 -9.58 -6.46
N ILE A 51 -13.02 -8.70 -7.28
CA ILE A 51 -13.73 -7.65 -8.00
C ILE A 51 -13.90 -8.10 -9.45
N PRO A 52 -15.11 -7.96 -10.06
CA PRO A 52 -15.25 -8.16 -11.49
C PRO A 52 -14.27 -7.25 -12.23
N ILE A 53 -13.32 -7.86 -12.95
CA ILE A 53 -12.16 -7.12 -13.48
C ILE A 53 -12.58 -5.99 -14.42
N ASP A 54 -13.66 -6.20 -15.20
CA ASP A 54 -14.23 -5.22 -16.12
C ASP A 54 -14.71 -3.94 -15.42
N ASP A 55 -15.04 -3.99 -14.12
CA ASP A 55 -15.47 -2.82 -13.34
C ASP A 55 -14.27 -1.92 -12.94
N VAL A 56 -13.03 -2.43 -13.05
CA VAL A 56 -11.83 -1.75 -12.52
C VAL A 56 -10.67 -1.66 -13.50
N VAL A 57 -10.71 -2.36 -14.64
CA VAL A 57 -9.70 -2.22 -15.70
C VAL A 57 -9.54 -0.76 -16.12
N GLY A 58 -8.29 -0.34 -16.31
CA GLY A 58 -7.95 1.03 -16.68
C GLY A 58 -7.86 2.01 -15.51
N ASN A 59 -8.42 1.70 -14.34
CA ASN A 59 -8.16 2.45 -13.11
C ASN A 59 -6.72 2.21 -12.61
N TYR A 60 -6.31 3.02 -11.64
CA TYR A 60 -4.92 3.09 -11.19
C TYR A 60 -4.79 2.72 -9.72
N ALA A 61 -3.62 2.17 -9.37
CA ALA A 61 -3.18 2.01 -8.00
C ALA A 61 -1.82 2.65 -7.78
N ALA A 62 -1.61 3.22 -6.59
CA ALA A 62 -0.31 3.73 -6.15
C ALA A 62 0.24 2.85 -5.03
N TRP A 63 1.37 2.18 -5.30
CA TRP A 63 2.02 1.27 -4.36
C TRP A 63 3.54 1.35 -4.45
N THR A 64 4.20 0.70 -3.50
CA THR A 64 5.65 0.54 -3.54
C THR A 64 6.09 -0.73 -4.27
N TYR A 65 5.16 -1.64 -4.57
CA TYR A 65 5.41 -2.91 -5.23
C TYR A 65 4.20 -3.34 -6.05
N PHE A 66 4.47 -3.97 -7.19
CA PHE A 66 3.49 -4.73 -7.97
C PHE A 66 4.10 -6.09 -8.30
N GLN A 67 3.28 -7.15 -8.28
CA GLN A 67 3.71 -8.50 -8.64
C GLN A 67 4.31 -8.56 -10.05
N SER A 68 3.87 -7.67 -10.93
CA SER A 68 4.30 -7.57 -12.32
C SER A 68 5.73 -7.03 -12.54
N LEU A 69 6.45 -6.64 -11.48
CA LEU A 69 7.82 -6.15 -11.60
C LEU A 69 8.74 -7.19 -12.26
N ASP A 70 9.43 -6.81 -13.33
CA ASP A 70 10.30 -7.73 -14.10
C ASP A 70 11.75 -7.77 -13.59
N THR A 71 11.94 -8.06 -12.30
CA THR A 71 13.26 -8.20 -11.68
C THR A 71 13.56 -9.66 -11.29
N PRO A 72 14.84 -10.09 -11.28
CA PRO A 72 15.21 -11.43 -10.82
C PRO A 72 14.72 -11.74 -9.39
N GLU A 73 14.85 -10.77 -8.49
CA GLU A 73 14.42 -10.86 -7.09
C GLU A 73 12.91 -11.09 -6.99
N ASN A 74 12.13 -10.35 -7.78
CA ASN A 74 10.69 -10.48 -7.79
C ASN A 74 10.23 -11.80 -8.41
N ARG A 75 10.74 -12.18 -9.59
CA ARG A 75 10.40 -13.47 -10.21
C ARG A 75 10.67 -14.64 -9.28
N ALA A 76 11.80 -14.62 -8.58
CA ALA A 76 12.13 -15.66 -7.60
C ALA A 76 11.21 -15.63 -6.36
N PHE A 77 10.80 -14.44 -5.90
CA PHE A 77 9.85 -14.29 -4.80
C PHE A 77 8.45 -14.84 -5.16
N VAL A 78 7.91 -14.41 -6.30
CA VAL A 78 6.60 -14.86 -6.81
C VAL A 78 6.60 -16.37 -7.04
N ALA A 79 7.62 -16.91 -7.70
CA ALA A 79 7.73 -18.35 -7.95
C ALA A 79 7.76 -19.17 -6.65
N ARG A 80 8.52 -18.74 -5.62
CA ARG A 80 8.53 -19.41 -4.30
C ARG A 80 7.18 -19.31 -3.60
N PHE A 81 6.50 -18.17 -3.71
CA PHE A 81 5.19 -17.98 -3.12
C PHE A 81 4.15 -18.91 -3.78
N GLN A 82 4.08 -18.91 -5.11
CA GLN A 82 3.15 -19.75 -5.87
C GLN A 82 3.42 -21.24 -5.70
N ALA A 83 4.69 -21.66 -5.67
CA ALA A 83 5.06 -23.05 -5.39
C ALA A 83 4.58 -23.53 -4.00
N ARG A 84 4.50 -22.61 -3.02
CA ARG A 84 4.09 -22.93 -1.65
C ARG A 84 2.59 -22.83 -1.42
N TYR A 85 1.93 -21.86 -2.03
CA TYR A 85 0.55 -21.49 -1.71
C TYR A 85 -0.45 -21.74 -2.84
N GLY A 86 0.02 -22.05 -4.05
CA GLY A 86 -0.79 -22.32 -5.24
C GLY A 86 -0.38 -21.47 -6.44
N ALA A 87 -0.38 -22.05 -7.63
CA ALA A 87 0.09 -21.41 -8.86
C ALA A 87 -0.71 -20.14 -9.21
N ASP A 88 -2.01 -20.14 -8.94
CA ASP A 88 -2.91 -19.02 -9.26
C ASP A 88 -2.96 -17.96 -8.16
N ARG A 89 -2.16 -18.10 -7.09
CA ARG A 89 -2.13 -17.12 -6.00
C ARG A 89 -1.28 -15.91 -6.40
N VAL A 90 -1.77 -14.75 -5.98
CA VAL A 90 -1.11 -13.45 -6.20
C VAL A 90 -0.50 -12.89 -4.92
N VAL A 91 0.48 -12.01 -5.07
CA VAL A 91 1.12 -11.24 -3.99
C VAL A 91 0.84 -9.75 -4.15
N SER A 92 0.61 -9.06 -3.04
CA SER A 92 0.38 -7.62 -2.99
C SER A 92 1.52 -6.85 -2.33
N SER A 93 1.53 -5.52 -2.47
CA SER A 93 2.55 -4.68 -1.82
C SER A 93 2.63 -4.85 -0.30
N PRO A 94 1.52 -4.97 0.46
CA PRO A 94 1.59 -5.28 1.89
C PRO A 94 2.20 -6.65 2.21
N MET A 95 1.93 -7.67 1.39
CA MET A 95 2.51 -9.02 1.58
C MET A 95 4.02 -9.02 1.34
N GLU A 96 4.46 -8.35 0.27
CA GLU A 96 5.89 -8.13 0.00
C GLU A 96 6.55 -7.33 1.13
N ALA A 97 5.84 -6.34 1.68
CA ALA A 97 6.37 -5.53 2.77
C ALA A 97 6.56 -6.33 4.07
N ALA A 98 5.60 -7.19 4.40
CA ALA A 98 5.74 -8.13 5.51
C ALA A 98 6.91 -9.09 5.29
N TYR A 99 7.10 -9.58 4.05
CA TYR A 99 8.19 -10.48 3.70
C TYR A 99 9.56 -9.85 3.95
N PHE A 100 9.85 -8.68 3.36
CA PHE A 100 11.16 -8.05 3.55
C PHE A 100 11.33 -7.55 5.00
N GLY A 101 10.24 -7.14 5.67
CA GLY A 101 10.30 -6.67 7.05
C GLY A 101 10.84 -7.73 8.01
N VAL A 102 10.37 -8.98 7.87
CA VAL A 102 10.91 -10.11 8.65
C VAL A 102 12.37 -10.41 8.28
N LYS A 103 12.75 -10.25 7.00
CA LYS A 103 14.12 -10.50 6.54
C LYS A 103 15.12 -9.49 7.11
N ILE A 104 14.80 -8.20 7.07
CA ILE A 104 15.63 -7.15 7.67
C ILE A 104 15.71 -7.33 9.19
N TRP A 105 14.59 -7.65 9.84
CA TRP A 105 14.59 -7.95 11.26
C TRP A 105 15.49 -9.13 11.60
N ALA A 106 15.44 -10.22 10.83
CA ALA A 106 16.29 -11.38 11.03
C ALA A 106 17.78 -11.05 10.86
N GLN A 107 18.13 -10.23 9.85
CA GLN A 107 19.51 -9.71 9.69
C GLN A 107 19.94 -8.93 10.93
N ALA A 108 19.10 -8.02 11.43
CA ALA A 108 19.40 -7.24 12.65
C ALA A 108 19.56 -8.11 13.90
N VAL A 109 18.79 -9.19 14.04
CA VAL A 109 18.95 -10.17 15.12
C VAL A 109 20.28 -10.90 15.01
N SER A 110 20.64 -11.36 13.81
CA SER A 110 21.92 -12.03 13.56
C SER A 110 23.11 -11.13 13.85
N ASP A 111 23.07 -9.88 13.39
CA ASP A 111 24.16 -8.92 13.55
C ASP A 111 24.30 -8.45 15.00
N ALA A 112 23.20 -8.33 15.74
CA ALA A 112 23.23 -7.98 17.16
C ALA A 112 23.85 -9.08 18.04
N GLY A 113 23.82 -10.35 17.60
CA GLY A 113 24.30 -11.50 18.37
C GLY A 113 23.52 -11.79 19.66
N ILE A 114 22.44 -11.05 19.93
CA ILE A 114 21.59 -11.19 21.11
C ILE A 114 20.12 -10.92 20.79
N PHE A 115 19.24 -11.74 21.36
CA PHE A 115 17.80 -11.59 21.21
C PHE A 115 17.24 -10.63 22.28
N SER A 116 17.40 -9.32 22.07
CA SER A 116 16.90 -8.25 22.94
C SER A 116 16.14 -7.20 22.13
N PRO A 117 14.86 -6.90 22.42
CA PRO A 117 14.10 -5.92 21.66
C PRO A 117 14.77 -4.53 21.59
N ALA A 118 15.37 -4.07 22.70
CA ALA A 118 16.07 -2.79 22.74
C ALA A 118 17.33 -2.79 21.86
N THR A 119 18.09 -3.88 21.89
CA THR A 119 19.30 -4.04 21.07
C THR A 119 18.93 -4.14 19.59
N ILE A 120 17.97 -4.99 19.24
CA ILE A 120 17.51 -5.19 17.85
C ILE A 120 16.95 -3.89 17.27
N ARG A 121 16.17 -3.13 18.05
CA ARG A 121 15.61 -1.82 17.62
C ARG A 121 16.69 -0.79 17.30
N THR A 122 17.87 -0.92 17.90
CA THR A 122 19.02 -0.08 17.60
C THR A 122 19.80 -0.63 16.41
N ALA A 123 20.05 -1.95 16.39
CA ALA A 123 20.80 -2.63 15.36
C ALA A 123 20.14 -2.55 13.97
N ILE A 124 18.80 -2.52 13.89
CA ILE A 124 18.06 -2.49 12.62
C ILE A 124 18.23 -1.18 11.84
N LEU A 125 18.71 -0.10 12.47
CA LEU A 125 18.89 1.18 11.79
C LEU A 125 19.97 1.08 10.72
N ASN A 126 19.76 1.73 9.57
CA ASN A 126 20.66 1.71 8.41
C ASN A 126 20.88 0.33 7.78
N HIS A 127 20.11 -0.69 8.17
CA HIS A 127 20.08 -1.96 7.43
C HIS A 127 19.41 -1.78 6.08
N SER A 128 19.91 -2.50 5.08
CA SER A 128 19.33 -2.56 3.74
C SER A 128 19.04 -4.00 3.33
N TYR A 129 18.12 -4.18 2.40
CA TYR A 129 17.74 -5.48 1.87
C TYR A 129 17.33 -5.36 0.41
N ALA A 130 17.81 -6.30 -0.42
CA ALA A 130 17.36 -6.46 -1.80
C ALA A 130 15.97 -7.11 -1.80
N ALA A 131 14.93 -6.28 -1.66
CA ALA A 131 13.54 -6.73 -1.64
C ALA A 131 13.02 -6.97 -3.07
N PRO A 132 11.91 -7.71 -3.23
CA PRO A 132 11.23 -7.85 -4.53
C PRO A 132 10.91 -6.50 -5.19
N GLN A 133 10.63 -5.46 -4.41
CA GLN A 133 10.39 -4.10 -4.93
C GLN A 133 11.62 -3.29 -5.35
N GLY A 134 12.83 -3.84 -5.15
CA GLY A 134 14.10 -3.14 -5.20
C GLY A 134 14.75 -3.01 -3.83
N VAL A 135 15.91 -2.34 -3.77
CA VAL A 135 16.63 -2.14 -2.50
C VAL A 135 15.81 -1.24 -1.57
N VAL A 136 15.56 -1.74 -0.37
CA VAL A 136 14.95 -0.97 0.73
C VAL A 136 16.00 -0.76 1.81
N TYR A 137 15.92 0.37 2.53
CA TYR A 137 16.77 0.59 3.69
C TYR A 137 16.04 1.32 4.81
N ILE A 138 16.42 1.00 6.05
CA ILE A 138 15.82 1.54 7.26
C ILE A 138 16.45 2.88 7.60
N ASP A 139 15.64 3.93 7.51
CA ASP A 139 16.00 5.28 7.91
C ASP A 139 16.17 5.39 9.43
N THR A 140 16.88 6.43 9.89
CA THR A 140 16.96 6.78 11.32
C THR A 140 15.59 7.04 11.97
N SER A 141 14.59 7.45 11.18
CA SER A 141 13.18 7.54 11.58
C SER A 141 12.48 6.20 11.76
N ARG A 142 13.17 5.07 11.51
CA ARG A 142 12.66 3.68 11.49
C ARG A 142 11.61 3.38 10.41
N HIS A 143 11.46 4.29 9.46
CA HIS A 143 10.70 4.04 8.23
C HIS A 143 11.64 3.56 7.13
N THR A 144 11.07 3.06 6.04
CA THR A 144 11.85 2.54 4.92
C THR A 144 11.86 3.53 3.78
N TRP A 145 13.01 3.62 3.12
CA TRP A 145 13.11 4.22 1.80
C TRP A 145 12.63 3.22 0.77
N LYS A 146 11.76 3.68 -0.14
CA LYS A 146 11.08 2.83 -1.12
C LYS A 146 10.84 3.57 -2.42
N THR A 147 10.95 2.87 -3.54
CA THR A 147 10.48 3.36 -4.83
C THR A 147 8.95 3.36 -4.84
N VAL A 148 8.34 4.47 -5.25
CA VAL A 148 6.89 4.58 -5.41
C VAL A 148 6.52 4.38 -6.87
N ARG A 149 5.40 3.71 -7.12
CA ARG A 149 4.95 3.30 -8.45
C ARG A 149 3.47 3.58 -8.61
N VAL A 150 3.08 3.96 -9.82
CA VAL A 150 1.69 4.02 -10.26
C VAL A 150 1.49 2.93 -11.31
N GLY A 151 0.54 2.03 -11.02
CA GLY A 151 0.17 0.94 -11.90
C GLY A 151 -1.23 1.15 -12.45
N GLN A 152 -1.45 0.86 -13.73
CA GLN A 152 -2.76 0.78 -14.34
C GLN A 152 -3.25 -0.67 -14.33
N ILE A 153 -4.50 -0.90 -13.96
CA ILE A 153 -5.09 -2.23 -13.85
C ILE A 153 -5.27 -2.84 -15.24
N ARG A 154 -4.73 -4.04 -15.43
CA ARG A 154 -4.85 -4.86 -16.63
C ARG A 154 -6.03 -5.83 -16.56
N PRO A 155 -6.54 -6.30 -17.72
CA PRO A 155 -7.60 -7.32 -17.79
C PRO A 155 -7.26 -8.66 -17.12
N ASP A 156 -5.99 -8.97 -16.88
CA ASP A 156 -5.53 -10.18 -16.20
C ASP A 156 -5.45 -10.04 -14.67
N GLY A 157 -5.94 -8.93 -14.10
CA GLY A 157 -5.87 -8.67 -12.66
C GLY A 157 -4.46 -8.32 -12.16
N GLN A 158 -3.57 -7.92 -13.07
CA GLN A 158 -2.24 -7.38 -12.74
C GLN A 158 -2.15 -5.89 -13.07
N PHE A 159 -0.96 -5.31 -12.90
CA PHE A 159 -0.72 -3.90 -13.13
C PHE A 159 0.35 -3.67 -14.20
N ASP A 160 0.10 -2.74 -15.11
CA ASP A 160 1.12 -2.12 -15.95
C ASP A 160 1.69 -0.90 -15.22
N ILE A 161 3.00 -0.90 -14.98
CA ILE A 161 3.65 0.22 -14.30
C ILE A 161 3.83 1.35 -15.31
N ILE A 162 3.03 2.40 -15.16
CA ILE A 162 3.05 3.56 -16.07
C ILE A 162 3.94 4.69 -15.58
N TRP A 163 4.31 4.65 -14.30
CA TRP A 163 5.22 5.60 -13.69
C TRP A 163 5.89 5.00 -12.45
N ASP A 164 7.16 5.34 -12.24
CA ASP A 164 7.88 5.10 -10.99
C ASP A 164 8.77 6.29 -10.64
N SER A 165 9.14 6.38 -9.36
CA SER A 165 9.96 7.49 -8.85
C SER A 165 11.42 7.47 -9.31
N GLY A 166 11.87 6.45 -10.04
CA GLY A 166 13.26 6.18 -10.40
C GLY A 166 14.08 5.68 -9.22
N ASP A 167 14.18 6.52 -8.20
CA ASP A 167 14.94 6.27 -6.97
C ASP A 167 14.02 6.06 -5.76
N PRO A 168 14.49 5.38 -4.69
CA PRO A 168 13.78 5.31 -3.44
C PRO A 168 13.52 6.69 -2.84
N ILE A 169 12.26 6.96 -2.48
CA ILE A 169 11.86 8.21 -1.84
C ILE A 169 12.16 8.13 -0.33
N ARG A 170 12.68 9.24 0.21
CA ARG A 170 12.90 9.41 1.64
C ARG A 170 11.59 9.31 2.42
N PRO A 171 11.51 8.49 3.48
CA PRO A 171 10.34 8.51 4.33
C PRO A 171 10.29 9.82 5.12
N ILE A 172 9.15 10.50 5.03
CA ILE A 172 8.83 11.69 5.83
C ILE A 172 7.58 11.38 6.66
N PRO A 173 7.72 10.77 7.85
CA PRO A 173 6.58 10.34 8.65
C PRO A 173 5.72 11.49 9.18
N PHE A 174 6.33 12.69 9.29
CA PHE A 174 5.67 13.93 9.67
C PHE A 174 5.89 14.93 8.54
N PRO A 175 4.92 15.11 7.61
CA PRO A 175 5.08 16.00 6.48
C PRO A 175 5.35 17.45 6.91
N ASP A 176 6.20 18.14 6.16
CA ASP A 176 6.77 19.45 6.54
C ASP A 176 5.75 20.60 6.58
N SER A 177 4.50 20.34 6.20
CA SER A 177 3.40 21.31 6.32
C SER A 177 3.08 21.69 7.78
N ARG A 178 3.51 20.89 8.77
CA ARG A 178 3.30 21.12 10.21
C ARG A 178 4.43 20.52 11.05
N THR A 179 4.60 21.01 12.29
CA THR A 179 5.51 20.35 13.25
C THR A 179 4.95 19.00 13.71
N ARG A 180 5.81 18.15 14.29
CA ARG A 180 5.38 16.87 14.88
C ARG A 180 4.30 17.07 15.95
N GLU A 181 4.45 18.08 16.80
CA GLU A 181 3.50 18.39 17.87
C GLU A 181 2.14 18.79 17.28
N GLN A 182 2.15 19.60 16.22
CA GLN A 182 0.94 19.99 15.50
C GLN A 182 0.26 18.80 14.83
N TRP A 183 1.02 17.89 14.22
CA TRP A 183 0.49 16.64 13.67
C TRP A 183 -0.14 15.77 14.73
N ASN A 184 0.54 15.57 15.86
CA ASN A 184 0.01 14.78 16.97
C ASN A 184 -1.27 15.41 17.55
N ALA A 185 -1.32 16.74 17.65
CA ALA A 185 -2.51 17.46 18.08
C ALA A 185 -3.67 17.28 17.08
N PHE A 186 -3.39 17.40 15.78
CA PHE A 186 -4.37 17.21 14.72
C PHE A 186 -4.98 15.80 14.74
N ILE A 187 -4.13 14.76 14.80
CA ILE A 187 -4.55 13.36 14.90
C ILE A 187 -5.42 13.13 16.15
N ARG A 188 -5.03 13.71 17.30
CA ARG A 188 -5.83 13.60 18.53
C ARG A 188 -7.20 14.29 18.42
N ILE A 189 -7.27 15.43 17.74
CA ILE A 189 -8.54 16.12 17.47
C ILE A 189 -9.46 15.23 16.63
N LEU A 190 -8.92 14.62 15.57
CA LEU A 190 -9.69 13.68 14.73
C LEU A 190 -10.19 12.48 15.55
N TYR A 191 -9.31 11.84 16.32
CA TYR A 191 -9.66 10.71 17.18
C TYR A 191 -10.82 11.04 18.13
N ASN A 192 -10.72 12.18 18.82
CA ASN A 192 -11.75 12.61 19.76
C ASN A 192 -13.06 12.93 19.05
N ARG A 193 -13.00 13.59 17.88
CA ARG A 193 -14.18 13.92 17.07
C ARG A 193 -14.90 12.67 16.57
N TRP A 194 -14.15 11.62 16.23
CA TRP A 194 -14.71 10.36 15.74
C TRP A 194 -15.08 9.38 16.85
N GLY A 195 -14.76 9.67 18.11
CA GLY A 195 -15.00 8.76 19.24
C GLY A 195 -14.12 7.52 19.21
N GLY A 196 -12.99 7.56 18.49
CA GLY A 196 -12.14 6.40 18.21
C GLY A 196 -11.58 6.41 16.78
N TRP A 197 -10.80 5.38 16.45
CA TRP A 197 -10.42 5.09 15.05
C TRP A 197 -11.38 4.12 14.35
N ALA A 198 -12.31 3.54 15.10
CA ALA A 198 -13.35 2.69 14.52
C ALA A 198 -14.35 3.55 13.75
N ASN A 199 -14.83 3.04 12.62
CA ASN A 199 -16.02 3.58 11.98
C ASN A 199 -17.17 3.53 13.01
N PRO A 200 -17.73 4.67 13.44
CA PRO A 200 -18.91 4.67 14.30
C PRO A 200 -20.07 4.19 13.43
N GLY A 201 -20.26 2.87 13.35
CA GLY A 201 -21.32 2.22 12.58
C GLY A 201 -22.70 2.59 13.11
N GLY A 202 -23.17 3.80 12.79
CA GLY A 202 -24.45 4.33 13.24
C GLY A 202 -24.30 5.71 13.89
N GLY A 203 -24.83 6.70 13.19
CA GLY A 203 -24.98 8.07 13.69
C GLY A 203 -25.76 8.87 12.64
N SER A 204 -27.03 8.52 12.47
CA SER A 204 -28.02 9.46 11.96
C SER A 204 -28.14 10.61 12.95
N GLU A 205 -27.64 11.78 12.56
CA GLU A 205 -28.25 13.12 12.75
C GLU A 205 -27.47 14.16 11.95
#